data_AF-A0A924WDB4-F1
#
_entry.id   AF-A0A924WDB4-F1
#
_cell.length_a   1.000
_cell.length_b   1.000
_cell.length_c   1.000
_cell.angle_alpha   90.00
_cell.angle_beta   90.00
_cell.angle_gamma   90.00
#
_symmetry.space_group_name_H-M   'P 1'
#
loop_
_entity.id
_entity.type
_entity.pdbx_description
1 polymer ?
#
loop_
_entity_poly.entity_id
_entity_poly.type
_entity_poly.pdbx_seq_one_letter_code
_entity_poly.pdbx_strand_id
1 'polypeptide(L)'
;MKGKFYLLCWMFFFSFGAPLFAQPCDCLNTGNCPVPITDNGTFEGTLDVTVDGPNDLGACPLTSICFSITHTWVGDLSATLTSPDGTNYIIMGDANNSSGGCGNSNDNIDVCIVP
;
A
#
# COMPACT_ATOMS: atom_id res chain seq x y z
N MET A 1 -58.13 14.83 45.66
CA MET A 1 -56.93 14.00 45.38
C MET A 1 -57.21 13.13 44.15
N LYS A 2 -56.76 13.53 42.96
CA LYS A 2 -56.67 12.67 41.77
C LYS A 2 -55.44 13.11 40.97
N GLY A 3 -54.29 12.48 41.26
CA GLY A 3 -53.02 12.73 40.59
C GLY A 3 -53.02 12.08 39.21
N LYS A 4 -52.66 12.86 38.18
CA LYS A 4 -52.47 12.37 36.81
C LYS A 4 -51.12 11.66 36.74
N PHE A 5 -51.17 10.34 36.51
CA PHE A 5 -50.00 9.48 36.36
C PHE A 5 -49.47 9.62 34.93
N TYR A 6 -48.36 10.33 34.74
CA TYR A 6 -47.67 10.38 33.44
C TYR A 6 -46.87 9.10 33.25
N LEU A 7 -47.30 8.29 32.28
CA LEU A 7 -46.62 7.08 31.84
C LEU A 7 -45.34 7.47 31.08
N LEU A 8 -44.22 7.61 31.79
CA LEU A 8 -42.89 7.74 31.18
C LEU A 8 -42.47 6.36 30.65
N CYS A 9 -42.77 6.13 29.36
CA CYS A 9 -42.27 4.97 28.61
C CYS A 9 -40.77 5.14 28.40
N TRP A 10 -39.97 4.44 29.19
CA TRP A 10 -38.52 4.38 29.09
C TRP A 10 -38.16 3.51 27.88
N MET A 11 -38.07 4.11 26.69
CA MET A 11 -37.56 3.42 25.50
C MET A 11 -36.06 3.19 25.68
N PHE A 12 -35.71 2.01 26.17
CA PHE A 12 -34.35 1.49 26.14
C PHE A 12 -33.98 1.26 24.67
N PHE A 13 -33.25 2.20 24.07
CA PHE A 13 -32.66 2.02 22.75
C PHE A 13 -31.60 0.92 22.85
N PHE A 14 -31.96 -0.30 22.43
CA PHE A 14 -31.03 -1.39 22.29
C PHE A 14 -30.16 -1.09 21.06
N SER A 15 -28.94 -0.60 21.30
CA SER A 15 -27.94 -0.36 20.27
C SER A 15 -27.62 -1.68 19.57
N PHE A 16 -28.23 -1.92 18.41
CA PHE A 16 -27.93 -3.08 17.58
C PHE A 16 -26.52 -2.88 17.00
N GLY A 17 -25.52 -3.54 17.60
CA GLY A 17 -24.14 -3.51 17.10
C GLY A 17 -24.11 -4.10 15.69
N ALA A 18 -23.69 -3.30 14.71
CA ALA A 18 -23.50 -3.80 13.36
C ALA A 18 -22.36 -4.84 13.35
N PRO A 19 -22.51 -5.98 12.65
CA PRO A 19 -21.42 -6.92 12.48
C PRO A 19 -20.31 -6.24 11.66
N LEU A 20 -19.09 -6.22 12.19
CA LEU A 20 -17.89 -5.87 11.44
C LEU A 20 -17.65 -6.99 10.42
N PHE A 21 -17.97 -6.74 9.15
CA PHE A 21 -17.58 -7.63 8.06
C PHE A 21 -16.07 -7.55 7.87
N ALA A 22 -15.40 -8.71 7.79
CA ALA A 22 -13.99 -8.78 7.43
C ALA A 22 -13.81 -8.15 6.05
N GLN A 23 -12.78 -7.32 5.90
CA GLN A 23 -12.46 -6.69 4.62
C GLN A 23 -12.03 -7.80 3.64
N PRO A 24 -12.59 -7.87 2.42
CA PRO A 24 -12.16 -8.87 1.45
C PRO A 24 -10.67 -8.68 1.12
N CYS A 25 -9.88 -9.74 1.31
CA CYS A 25 -8.43 -9.75 1.01
C CYS A 25 -8.11 -10.39 -0.35
N ASP A 26 -9.04 -10.36 -1.30
CA ASP A 26 -8.81 -10.90 -2.64
C ASP A 26 -8.47 -9.80 -3.65
N CYS A 27 -7.65 -10.16 -4.64
CA CYS A 27 -7.14 -9.20 -5.60
C CYS A 27 -8.24 -8.64 -6.52
N LEU A 28 -9.34 -9.36 -6.71
CA LEU A 28 -10.47 -8.94 -7.53
C LEU A 28 -11.29 -7.81 -6.88
N ASN A 29 -11.46 -7.84 -5.55
CA ASN A 29 -12.17 -6.76 -4.84
C ASN A 29 -11.25 -5.62 -4.41
N THR A 30 -9.96 -5.89 -4.19
CA THR A 30 -8.97 -4.84 -3.82
C THR A 30 -8.35 -4.15 -5.03
N GLY A 31 -8.33 -4.80 -6.21
CA GLY A 31 -7.65 -4.32 -7.40
C GLY A 31 -6.14 -4.58 -7.40
N ASN A 32 -5.57 -5.12 -6.31
CA ASN A 32 -4.14 -5.38 -6.14
C ASN A 32 -3.75 -6.77 -6.65
N CYS A 33 -4.08 -7.10 -7.91
CA CYS A 33 -3.66 -8.36 -8.51
C CYS A 33 -2.17 -8.33 -8.90
N PRO A 34 -1.43 -9.44 -8.76
CA PRO A 34 -0.09 -9.56 -9.33
C PRO A 34 -0.12 -9.22 -10.81
N VAL A 35 0.68 -8.24 -11.22
CA VAL A 35 0.82 -7.83 -12.61
C VAL A 35 2.09 -8.47 -13.17
N PRO A 36 2.03 -9.15 -14.32
CA PRO A 36 3.22 -9.73 -14.91
C PRO A 36 4.18 -8.65 -15.41
N ILE A 37 5.46 -8.83 -15.11
CA ILE A 37 6.54 -8.13 -15.79
C ILE A 37 6.96 -9.03 -16.95
N THR A 38 6.85 -8.53 -18.18
CA THR A 38 7.32 -9.29 -19.35
C THR A 38 8.83 -9.37 -19.36
N ASP A 39 9.38 -10.47 -19.89
CA ASP A 39 10.83 -10.63 -20.04
C ASP A 39 11.45 -9.42 -20.75
N ASN A 40 12.54 -8.90 -20.17
CA ASN A 40 13.23 -7.68 -20.61
C ASN A 40 12.28 -6.47 -20.82
N GLY A 41 11.19 -6.40 -20.07
CA GLY A 41 10.20 -5.33 -20.11
C GLY A 41 10.24 -4.43 -18.87
N THR A 42 9.45 -3.37 -18.92
CA THR A 42 9.23 -2.45 -17.81
C THR A 42 7.75 -2.42 -17.47
N PHE A 43 7.44 -2.54 -16.18
CA PHE A 43 6.12 -2.30 -15.66
C PHE A 43 6.12 -0.97 -14.92
N GLU A 44 5.16 -0.11 -15.26
CA GLU A 44 4.96 1.19 -14.62
C GLU A 44 3.58 1.21 -13.95
N GLY A 45 3.54 1.66 -12.69
CA GLY A 45 2.32 1.77 -11.91
C GLY A 45 2.26 3.11 -11.18
N THR A 46 1.06 3.69 -11.08
CA THR A 46 0.84 4.93 -10.33
C THR A 46 0.38 4.60 -8.91
N LEU A 47 1.08 5.14 -7.91
CA LEU A 47 0.60 5.13 -6.52
C LEU A 47 -0.18 6.43 -6.29
N ASP A 48 -1.48 6.31 -5.99
CA ASP A 48 -2.31 7.45 -5.60
C ASP A 48 -2.16 7.72 -4.09
N VAL A 49 -1.54 8.86 -3.76
CA VAL A 49 -1.30 9.29 -2.38
C VAL A 49 -2.37 10.33 -2.04
N THR A 50 -3.44 9.89 -1.37
CA THR A 50 -4.63 10.71 -1.05
C THR A 50 -4.54 11.49 0.27
N VAL A 51 -3.37 11.52 0.92
CA VAL A 51 -3.15 12.35 2.11
C VAL A 51 -2.80 13.78 1.71
N ASP A 52 -3.55 14.72 2.28
CA ASP A 52 -3.49 16.16 2.00
C ASP A 52 -2.08 16.73 2.28
N GLY A 53 -1.31 16.99 1.22
CA GLY A 53 0.04 17.52 1.27
C GLY A 53 0.68 17.58 -0.12
N PRO A 54 1.81 18.30 -0.30
CA PRO A 54 2.56 18.21 -1.54
C PRO A 54 2.98 16.75 -1.74
N ASN A 55 2.49 16.12 -2.81
CA ASN A 55 2.96 14.81 -3.26
C ASN A 55 4.33 14.98 -3.93
N ASP A 56 5.27 15.52 -3.16
CA ASP A 56 6.61 15.90 -3.56
C ASP A 56 7.57 15.24 -2.56
N LEU A 57 8.29 14.22 -3.05
CA LEU A 57 9.27 13.49 -2.25
C LEU A 57 10.51 14.35 -1.92
N GLY A 58 10.69 15.50 -2.58
CA GLY A 58 11.73 16.47 -2.28
C GLY A 58 11.46 17.30 -1.02
N ALA A 59 10.21 17.72 -0.80
CA ALA A 59 9.80 18.45 0.41
C ALA A 59 9.46 17.53 1.59
N CYS A 60 8.94 16.33 1.31
CA CYS A 60 8.60 15.31 2.30
C CYS A 60 9.25 13.97 1.90
N PRO A 61 10.39 13.59 2.51
CA PRO A 61 11.13 12.40 2.08
C PRO A 61 10.31 11.12 2.27
N LEU A 62 10.57 10.12 1.43
CA LEU A 62 9.98 8.79 1.52
C LEU A 62 10.23 8.19 2.92
N THR A 63 9.16 7.95 3.69
CA THR A 63 9.26 7.38 5.03
C THR A 63 9.18 5.86 5.04
N SER A 64 8.32 5.29 4.19
CA SER A 64 8.21 3.85 4.05
C SER A 64 7.64 3.44 2.70
N ILE A 65 8.14 2.33 2.16
CA ILE A 65 7.56 1.66 0.99
C ILE A 65 7.75 0.15 1.16
N CYS A 66 6.71 -0.62 0.87
CA CYS A 66 6.77 -2.08 0.83
C CYS A 66 6.20 -2.60 -0.49
N PHE A 67 6.88 -3.57 -1.11
CA PHE A 67 6.37 -4.29 -2.28
C PHE A 67 6.98 -5.69 -2.37
N SER A 68 6.30 -6.56 -3.11
CA SER A 68 6.73 -7.94 -3.36
C SER A 68 6.76 -8.19 -4.87
N ILE A 69 7.81 -8.87 -5.36
CA ILE A 69 7.92 -9.28 -6.76
C ILE A 69 8.23 -10.78 -6.81
N THR A 70 7.44 -11.52 -7.57
CA THR A 70 7.74 -12.92 -7.91
C THR A 70 8.59 -12.94 -9.17
N HIS A 71 9.82 -13.45 -9.08
CA HIS A 71 10.77 -13.51 -10.21
C HIS A 71 11.79 -14.62 -9.97
N THR A 72 12.28 -15.24 -11.05
CA THR A 72 13.29 -16.32 -10.99
C THR A 72 14.70 -15.82 -10.71
N TRP A 73 14.94 -14.53 -10.87
CA TRP A 73 16.25 -13.96 -10.56
C TRP A 73 16.14 -12.53 -10.09
N VAL A 74 16.38 -12.29 -8.80
CA VAL A 74 16.33 -10.95 -8.22
C VAL A 74 17.38 -10.02 -8.84
N GLY A 75 18.50 -10.58 -9.32
CA GLY A 75 19.57 -9.87 -10.02
C GLY A 75 19.15 -9.16 -11.31
N ASP A 76 18.02 -9.54 -11.93
CA ASP A 76 17.53 -8.92 -13.17
C ASP A 76 16.62 -7.70 -12.92
N LEU A 77 16.20 -7.50 -11.66
CA LEU A 77 15.21 -6.49 -11.32
C LEU A 77 15.87 -5.20 -10.86
N SER A 78 15.32 -4.07 -11.31
CA SER A 78 15.55 -2.77 -10.68
C SER A 78 14.21 -2.11 -10.42
N ALA A 79 14.12 -1.37 -9.31
CA ALA A 79 12.90 -0.67 -8.91
C ALA A 79 13.24 0.78 -8.55
N THR A 80 12.49 1.69 -9.18
CA THR A 80 12.61 3.13 -8.97
C THR A 80 11.26 3.71 -8.59
N LEU A 81 11.25 4.68 -7.68
CA LEU A 81 10.07 5.47 -7.34
C LEU A 81 10.29 6.90 -7.84
N THR A 82 9.39 7.37 -8.69
CA THR A 82 9.42 8.73 -9.21
C THR A 82 8.27 9.54 -8.64
N SER A 83 8.56 10.68 -8.01
CA SER A 83 7.52 11.61 -7.56
C SER A 83 6.98 12.48 -8.69
N PRO A 84 5.79 13.07 -8.51
CA PRO A 84 5.19 14.03 -9.45
C PRO A 84 6.06 15.22 -9.86
N ASP A 85 7.00 15.66 -9.00
CA ASP A 85 7.97 16.71 -9.30
C ASP A 85 9.15 16.24 -10.20
N GLY A 86 9.25 14.93 -10.44
CA GLY A 86 10.29 14.27 -11.23
C GLY A 86 11.48 13.76 -10.41
N THR A 87 11.48 13.91 -9.08
CA THR A 87 12.55 13.35 -8.23
C THR A 87 12.50 11.81 -8.29
N ASN A 88 13.64 11.18 -8.55
CA ASN A 88 13.75 9.73 -8.74
C ASN A 88 14.58 9.08 -7.61
N TYR A 89 14.01 8.07 -6.96
CA TYR A 89 14.63 7.27 -5.92
C TYR A 89 14.88 5.86 -6.42
N ILE A 90 16.14 5.44 -6.39
CA ILE A 90 16.50 4.03 -6.60
C ILE A 90 16.15 3.29 -5.31
N ILE A 91 15.12 2.45 -5.37
CA ILE A 91 14.67 1.63 -4.25
C ILE A 91 15.47 0.31 -4.21
N MET A 92 15.77 -0.23 -5.38
CA MET A 92 16.57 -1.44 -5.55
C MET A 92 17.32 -1.40 -6.88
N GLY A 93 18.60 -1.75 -6.84
CA GLY A 93 19.43 -2.00 -8.01
C GLY A 93 19.47 -3.47 -8.45
N ASP A 94 19.62 -3.69 -9.76
CA ASP A 94 19.95 -4.98 -10.36
C ASP A 94 21.38 -5.42 -9.97
N ALA A 95 21.85 -6.55 -10.52
CA ALA A 95 23.20 -7.05 -10.25
C ALA A 95 24.33 -6.09 -10.74
N ASN A 96 24.02 -5.11 -11.60
CA ASN A 96 25.00 -4.18 -12.17
C ASN A 96 24.96 -2.79 -11.50
N ASN A 97 23.92 -2.49 -10.72
CA ASN A 97 23.71 -1.17 -10.12
C ASN A 97 24.35 -1.07 -8.72
N SER A 98 25.57 -0.56 -8.68
CA SER A 98 26.43 -0.50 -7.48
C SER A 98 25.94 0.45 -6.36
N SER A 99 24.96 1.32 -6.62
CA SER A 99 24.56 2.40 -5.69
C SER A 99 23.28 2.15 -4.87
N GLY A 100 22.64 0.99 -5.00
CA GLY A 100 21.41 0.65 -4.25
C GLY A 100 21.23 -0.84 -3.97
N GLY A 101 22.35 -1.57 -3.90
CA GLY A 101 22.39 -3.02 -4.14
C GLY A 101 21.34 -3.85 -3.42
N CYS A 102 20.61 -4.66 -4.20
CA CYS A 102 19.91 -5.88 -3.77
C CYS A 102 19.84 -6.97 -4.87
N GLY A 103 20.54 -6.83 -6.00
CA GLY A 103 20.62 -7.89 -7.02
C GLY A 103 21.34 -9.14 -6.50
N ASN A 104 20.67 -10.29 -6.54
CA ASN A 104 21.22 -11.56 -6.05
C ASN A 104 20.62 -12.78 -6.77
N SER A 105 21.13 -13.96 -6.45
CA SER A 105 20.76 -15.22 -7.12
C SER A 105 19.50 -15.92 -6.63
N ASN A 106 18.77 -15.32 -5.70
CA ASN A 106 17.58 -15.93 -5.14
C ASN A 106 16.35 -15.66 -6.01
N ASP A 107 15.31 -16.46 -5.76
CA ASP A 107 13.97 -16.28 -6.29
C ASP A 107 13.17 -15.34 -5.39
N ASN A 108 12.35 -14.49 -6.02
CA ASN A 108 11.40 -13.58 -5.40
C ASN A 108 12.04 -12.55 -4.46
N ILE A 109 11.33 -11.45 -4.23
CA ILE A 109 11.77 -10.45 -3.27
C ILE A 109 10.61 -9.78 -2.57
N ASP A 110 10.78 -9.56 -1.28
CA ASP A 110 9.98 -8.68 -0.44
C ASP A 110 10.87 -7.52 -0.01
N VAL A 111 10.53 -6.30 -0.42
CA VAL A 111 11.25 -5.07 -0.06
C VAL A 111 10.37 -4.27 0.87
N CYS A 112 10.93 -3.84 2.01
CA CYS A 112 10.31 -2.89 2.92
C CYS A 112 11.34 -1.89 3.40
N ILE A 113 11.21 -0.64 2.98
CA ILE A 113 11.88 0.50 3.59
C ILE A 113 10.96 1.02 4.68
N VAL A 114 11.50 1.16 5.88
CA VAL A 114 10.82 1.73 7.06
C VAL A 114 11.72 2.81 7.66
N PRO A 115 11.16 3.73 8.47
CA PRO A 115 11.92 4.80 9.11
C PRO A 115 13.09 4.32 9.98
#